data_AF-A0A5N6ZH83-F1
#
_entry.id   AF-A0A5N6ZH83-F1
#
_cell.length_a   1.000
_cell.length_b   1.000
_cell.length_c   1.000
_cell.angle_alpha   90.00
_cell.angle_beta   90.00
_cell.angle_gamma   90.00
#
_symmetry.space_group_name_H-M   'P 1'
#
loop_
_entity.id
_entity.type
_entity.pdbx_description
1 polymer ?
#
loop_
_entity_poly.entity_id
_entity_poly.type
_entity_poly.pdbx_seq_one_letter_code
_entity_poly.pdbx_strand_id
1 'polypeptide(L)'
;MSSAEATKTLLDSSYTDFVKSCVNRPDHPRFITNVSHQSNLPLYHGPVVTINIGAASFEVSKTLLCKRSAYFEAMFNGNFKEGDDQSAEMEEVEGVVSVRSFHLLLQWLYLGRIVFNQEEGPEDRISVALEFTRLADMLGIGNGVESEIARHIKETILNNAPKTYVIFESHIHHITTQHFYAAIRLPEGHLVRLLFARAAIGTYLHTKDFAKDIQELPEFGIDLLKELSICLKTVTFERSSATFLDPFTGKRVTFRP
;
A
#
# COMPACT_ATOMS: atom_id res chain seq x y z
N MET A 1 6.18 31.73 3.59
CA MET A 1 5.93 30.39 4.14
C MET A 1 5.42 29.53 3.00
N SER A 2 6.18 28.51 2.62
CA SER A 2 5.84 27.63 1.50
C SER A 2 4.70 26.69 1.89
N SER A 3 3.83 26.32 0.95
CA SER A 3 2.74 25.35 1.16
C SER A 3 3.23 24.04 1.79
N ALA A 4 4.45 23.61 1.45
CA ALA A 4 5.10 22.41 1.98
C ALA A 4 5.46 22.51 3.49
N GLU A 5 5.72 23.72 3.98
CA GLU A 5 6.09 24.01 5.37
C GLU A 5 4.86 24.00 6.29
N ALA A 6 3.70 24.43 5.77
CA ALA A 6 2.43 24.41 6.48
C ALA A 6 1.89 22.98 6.62
N THR A 7 1.98 22.16 5.57
CA THR A 7 1.59 20.73 5.64
C THR A 7 2.50 19.92 6.56
N LYS A 8 3.81 20.21 6.58
CA LYS A 8 4.76 19.55 7.50
C LYS A 8 4.43 19.83 8.97
N THR A 9 4.08 21.08 9.28
CA THR A 9 3.76 21.52 10.66
C THR A 9 2.43 20.92 11.15
N LEU A 10 1.43 20.78 10.28
CA LEU A 10 0.12 20.20 10.63
C LEU A 10 0.19 18.68 10.85
N LEU A 11 0.98 17.97 10.04
CA LEU A 11 1.21 16.53 10.20
C LEU A 11 1.98 16.23 11.50
N ASP A 12 2.99 17.05 11.84
CA ASP A 12 3.84 16.86 13.02
C ASP A 12 3.06 17.13 14.33
N SER A 13 2.22 18.17 14.35
CA SER A 13 1.32 18.50 15.45
C SER A 13 0.23 17.42 15.65
N SER A 14 -0.41 16.99 14.56
CA SER A 14 -1.40 15.90 14.60
C SER A 14 -0.78 14.58 15.04
N TYR A 15 0.49 14.31 14.71
CA TYR A 15 1.19 13.10 15.11
C TYR A 15 1.59 13.12 16.59
N THR A 16 2.15 14.24 17.08
CA THR A 16 2.50 14.35 18.51
C THR A 16 1.26 14.23 19.39
N ASP A 17 0.13 14.83 18.99
CA ASP A 17 -1.13 14.70 19.71
C ASP A 17 -1.73 13.30 19.60
N PHE A 18 -1.59 12.64 18.44
CA PHE A 18 -2.08 11.27 18.21
C PHE A 18 -1.30 10.23 19.01
N VAL A 19 0.04 10.29 19.01
CA VAL A 19 0.90 9.39 19.78
C VAL A 19 0.71 9.63 21.28
N LYS A 20 0.67 10.90 21.74
CA LYS A 20 0.37 11.22 23.15
C LYS A 20 -1.01 10.73 23.58
N SER A 21 -2.00 10.77 22.70
CA SER A 21 -3.35 10.23 22.95
C SER A 21 -3.34 8.69 23.09
N CYS A 22 -2.61 7.99 22.21
CA CYS A 22 -2.53 6.52 22.22
C CYS A 22 -1.69 5.97 23.39
N VAL A 23 -0.63 6.68 23.80
CA VAL A 23 0.25 6.27 24.90
C VAL A 23 -0.38 6.56 26.28
N ASN A 24 -1.21 7.60 26.41
CA ASN A 24 -1.71 8.06 27.72
C ASN A 24 -3.18 7.73 28.04
N ARG A 25 -3.93 7.03 27.18
CA ARG A 25 -5.35 6.68 27.47
C ARG A 25 -5.75 5.27 27.02
N PRO A 26 -5.62 4.25 27.88
CA PRO A 26 -6.08 2.89 27.58
C PRO A 26 -7.63 2.72 27.50
N ASP A 27 -8.43 3.71 27.93
CA ASP A 27 -9.89 3.52 28.14
C ASP A 27 -10.82 4.32 27.20
N HIS A 28 -10.37 4.73 25.99
CA HIS A 28 -11.27 5.44 25.08
C HIS A 28 -12.22 4.46 24.33
N PRO A 29 -13.56 4.59 24.44
CA PRO A 29 -14.54 3.58 24.02
C PRO A 29 -14.74 3.40 22.50
N ARG A 30 -13.78 3.85 21.67
CA ARG A 30 -13.84 3.69 20.20
C ARG A 30 -12.83 2.67 19.64
N PHE A 31 -12.06 2.00 20.50
CA PHE A 31 -10.93 1.15 20.09
C PHE A 31 -11.19 -0.37 20.10
N ILE A 32 -12.37 -0.85 20.48
CA ILE A 32 -12.59 -2.30 20.54
C ILE A 32 -13.93 -2.64 19.91
N THR A 33 -13.91 -3.04 18.64
CA THR A 33 -14.83 -4.08 18.17
C THR A 33 -14.07 -5.09 17.30
N ASN A 34 -13.97 -6.30 17.85
CA ASN A 34 -13.62 -7.56 17.22
C ASN A 34 -12.19 -7.76 16.68
N VAL A 35 -11.25 -7.95 17.60
CA VAL A 35 -10.14 -8.89 17.42
C VAL A 35 -10.07 -9.75 18.68
N SER A 36 -10.03 -11.07 18.51
CA SER A 36 -9.95 -12.10 19.55
C SER A 36 -9.00 -11.71 20.69
N HIS A 37 -9.50 -11.75 21.92
CA HIS A 37 -8.76 -11.47 23.16
C HIS A 37 -7.57 -12.44 23.36
N GLN A 38 -6.42 -12.10 22.78
CA GLN A 38 -5.11 -12.38 23.36
C GLN A 38 -4.47 -11.04 23.65
N SER A 39 -4.21 -10.77 24.91
CA SER A 39 -3.72 -9.49 25.45
C SER A 39 -2.42 -9.05 24.76
N ASN A 40 -2.50 -8.13 23.80
CA ASN A 40 -1.36 -7.47 23.16
C ASN A 40 -0.73 -6.37 24.05
N LEU A 41 -1.28 -6.09 25.23
CA LEU A 41 -0.80 -5.10 26.20
C LEU A 41 0.73 -5.17 26.47
N PRO A 42 1.38 -6.34 26.60
CA PRO A 42 2.83 -6.41 26.84
C PRO A 42 3.69 -5.91 25.67
N LEU A 43 3.13 -5.72 24.47
CA LEU A 43 3.90 -5.28 23.30
C LEU A 43 4.08 -3.77 23.26
N TYR A 44 3.20 -3.01 23.91
CA TYR A 44 3.23 -1.55 23.92
C TYR A 44 4.03 -1.00 25.10
N HIS A 45 4.34 -1.85 26.08
CA HIS A 45 5.12 -1.51 27.26
C HIS A 45 6.49 -2.21 27.19
N GLY A 46 7.58 -1.46 27.34
CA GLY A 46 8.92 -2.03 27.25
C GLY A 46 9.97 -0.99 26.86
N PRO A 47 11.21 -1.44 26.57
CA PRO A 47 12.25 -0.56 26.07
C PRO A 47 11.84 0.04 24.72
N VAL A 48 12.17 1.31 24.54
CA VAL A 48 12.01 2.02 23.27
C VAL A 48 13.32 2.03 22.49
N VAL A 49 13.21 2.03 21.17
CA VAL A 49 14.31 2.29 20.25
C VAL A 49 14.00 3.56 19.45
N THR A 50 15.04 4.27 19.04
CA THR A 50 14.92 5.47 18.21
C THR A 50 15.21 5.12 16.75
N ILE A 51 14.26 5.40 15.86
CA ILE A 51 14.45 5.28 14.41
C ILE A 51 14.59 6.68 13.82
N ASN A 52 15.69 6.94 13.13
CA ASN A 52 15.95 8.22 12.47
C ASN A 52 15.75 8.07 10.97
N ILE A 53 14.98 8.98 10.36
CA ILE A 53 14.76 9.07 8.92
C ILE A 53 14.96 10.52 8.50
N GLY A 54 16.07 10.79 7.83
CA GLY A 54 16.49 12.15 7.54
C GLY A 54 16.56 12.99 8.82
N ALA A 55 15.81 14.09 8.88
CA ALA A 55 15.77 14.98 10.04
C ALA A 55 14.73 14.58 11.11
N ALA A 56 13.98 13.50 10.92
CA ALA A 56 12.95 13.05 11.86
C ALA A 56 13.44 11.89 12.73
N SER A 57 13.01 11.87 13.99
CA SER A 57 13.30 10.79 14.94
C SER A 57 12.00 10.25 15.54
N PHE A 58 11.90 8.92 15.62
CA PHE A 58 10.72 8.20 16.11
C PHE A 58 11.09 7.29 17.26
N GLU A 59 10.47 7.49 18.43
CA GLU A 59 10.55 6.53 19.53
C GLU A 59 9.48 5.45 19.36
N VAL A 60 9.92 4.19 19.28
CA VAL A 60 9.06 3.05 18.98
C VAL A 60 9.31 1.93 19.99
N SER A 61 8.26 1.20 20.38
CA SER A 61 8.43 0.01 21.22
C SER A 61 9.30 -1.03 20.50
N LYS A 62 10.46 -1.34 21.08
CA LYS A 62 11.39 -2.36 20.55
C LYS A 62 10.70 -3.70 20.42
N THR A 63 9.97 -4.12 21.45
CA THR A 63 9.28 -5.41 21.48
C THR A 63 8.22 -5.52 20.39
N LEU A 64 7.44 -4.46 20.15
CA LEU A 64 6.47 -4.46 19.06
C LEU A 64 7.15 -4.54 17.70
N LEU A 65 8.17 -3.70 17.49
CA LEU A 65 8.85 -3.56 16.22
C LEU A 65 9.55 -4.86 15.81
N CYS A 66 10.33 -5.44 16.71
CA CYS A 66 11.07 -6.68 16.46
C CYS A 66 10.13 -7.89 16.29
N LYS A 67 9.05 -7.98 17.09
CA LYS A 67 8.04 -9.03 16.91
C LYS A 67 7.34 -8.99 15.55
N ARG A 68 7.20 -7.80 14.96
CA ARG A 68 6.45 -7.59 13.71
C ARG A 68 7.34 -7.55 12.46
N SER A 69 8.65 -7.43 12.62
CA SER A 69 9.59 -7.28 11.52
C SER A 69 10.87 -8.05 11.82
N ALA A 70 11.15 -9.07 11.00
CA ALA A 70 12.40 -9.82 11.08
C ALA A 70 13.63 -8.94 10.84
N TYR A 71 13.48 -7.87 10.05
CA TYR A 71 14.52 -6.86 9.83
C TYR A 71 14.92 -6.18 11.14
N PHE A 72 13.96 -5.65 11.89
CA PHE A 72 14.25 -4.99 13.16
C PHE A 72 14.63 -5.95 14.28
N GLU A 73 14.10 -7.17 14.28
CA GLU A 73 14.56 -8.23 15.19
C GLU A 73 16.05 -8.52 15.00
N ALA A 74 16.49 -8.71 13.75
CA ALA A 74 17.90 -8.93 13.44
C ALA A 74 18.76 -7.71 13.81
N MET A 75 18.27 -6.50 13.54
CA MET A 75 18.99 -5.25 13.83
C MET A 75 19.18 -5.01 15.34
N PHE A 76 18.12 -5.10 16.15
CA PHE A 76 18.17 -4.68 17.56
C PHE A 76 18.43 -5.80 18.56
N ASN A 77 18.21 -7.06 18.18
CA ASN A 77 18.51 -8.22 19.03
C ASN A 77 19.66 -9.08 18.47
N GLY A 78 20.20 -8.73 17.31
CA GLY A 78 21.45 -9.28 16.80
C GLY A 78 22.68 -8.62 17.41
N ASN A 79 23.86 -8.97 16.88
CA ASN A 79 25.16 -8.44 17.33
C ASN A 79 25.57 -7.18 16.56
N PHE A 80 24.60 -6.30 16.28
CA PHE A 80 24.84 -5.04 15.57
C PHE A 80 24.88 -3.87 16.56
N LYS A 81 25.55 -2.78 16.16
CA LYS A 81 25.75 -1.61 17.02
C LYS A 81 24.43 -0.94 17.41
N GLU A 82 23.45 -0.98 16.51
CA GLU A 82 22.09 -0.50 16.71
C GLU A 82 21.41 -1.18 17.90
N GLY A 83 21.74 -2.46 18.14
CA GLY A 83 21.29 -3.22 19.29
C GLY A 83 21.84 -2.71 20.62
N ASP A 84 23.07 -2.19 20.65
CA ASP A 84 23.67 -1.58 21.84
C ASP A 84 23.18 -0.14 22.02
N ASP A 85 23.15 0.63 20.93
CA ASP A 85 22.77 2.05 20.92
C ASP A 85 21.26 2.26 21.13
N GLN A 86 20.44 1.20 20.98
CA GLN A 86 18.97 1.26 20.91
C GLN A 86 18.47 2.32 19.92
N SER A 87 19.21 2.52 18.83
CA SER A 87 18.95 3.54 17.83
C SER A 87 19.42 3.08 16.47
N ALA A 88 18.68 3.42 15.42
CA ALA A 88 19.04 3.11 14.05
C ALA A 88 18.76 4.31 13.13
N GLU A 89 19.57 4.45 12.08
CA GLU A 89 19.33 5.38 10.99
C GLU A 89 18.85 4.59 9.77
N MET A 90 17.70 4.98 9.23
CA MET A 90 17.17 4.42 8.00
C MET A 90 17.36 5.45 6.88
N GLU A 91 18.16 5.09 5.89
CA GLU A 91 18.41 5.90 4.71
C GLU A 91 17.11 6.12 3.93
N GLU A 92 16.88 7.37 3.48
CA GLU A 92 15.74 7.68 2.62
C GLU A 92 15.91 7.00 1.26
N VAL A 93 14.88 6.26 0.84
CA VAL A 93 14.88 5.52 -0.43
C VAL A 93 13.64 5.93 -1.20
N GLU A 94 13.82 6.45 -2.40
CA GLU A 94 12.74 6.98 -3.22
C GLU A 94 11.61 5.97 -3.44
N GLY A 95 10.41 6.36 -2.99
CA GLY A 95 9.20 5.55 -3.09
C GLY A 95 9.23 4.29 -2.21
N VAL A 96 10.10 4.22 -1.18
CA VAL A 96 10.15 3.14 -0.20
C VAL A 96 10.25 3.69 1.21
N VAL A 97 11.36 4.36 1.55
CA VAL A 97 11.64 4.84 2.90
C VAL A 97 11.53 6.35 2.93
N SER A 98 10.59 6.85 3.72
CA SER A 98 10.35 8.26 3.95
C SER A 98 9.69 8.45 5.32
N VAL A 99 9.70 9.68 5.81
CA VAL A 99 8.92 10.07 6.99
C VAL A 99 7.45 9.63 6.85
N ARG A 100 6.86 9.83 5.67
CA ARG A 100 5.44 9.52 5.41
C ARG A 100 5.16 8.01 5.48
N SER A 101 5.93 7.21 4.77
CA SER A 101 5.77 5.74 4.77
C SER A 101 5.97 5.15 6.17
N PHE A 102 6.92 5.70 6.94
CA PHE A 102 7.14 5.26 8.32
C PHE A 102 5.99 5.63 9.27
N HIS A 103 5.34 6.78 9.08
CA HIS A 103 4.11 7.09 9.83
C HIS A 103 2.99 6.06 9.57
N LEU A 104 2.85 5.60 8.32
CA LEU A 104 1.86 4.57 7.98
C LEU A 104 2.23 3.22 8.59
N LEU A 105 3.53 2.91 8.69
CA LEU A 105 4.01 1.75 9.44
C LEU A 105 3.62 1.84 10.91
N LEU A 106 3.82 2.98 11.56
CA LEU A 106 3.42 3.15 12.96
C LEU A 106 1.90 3.00 13.15
N GLN A 107 1.09 3.57 12.24
CA GLN A 107 -0.36 3.32 12.26
C GLN A 107 -0.67 1.83 12.16
N TRP A 108 -0.04 1.12 11.22
CA TRP A 108 -0.24 -0.31 11.06
C TRP A 108 0.15 -1.10 12.32
N LEU A 109 1.33 -0.84 12.88
CA LEU A 109 1.84 -1.57 14.05
C LEU A 109 1.00 -1.34 15.30
N TYR A 110 0.55 -0.11 15.54
CA TYR A 110 -0.16 0.25 16.76
C TYR A 110 -1.67 0.10 16.66
N LEU A 111 -2.26 0.36 15.48
CA LEU A 111 -3.71 0.37 15.27
C LEU A 111 -4.23 -0.85 14.51
N GLY A 112 -3.34 -1.59 13.84
CA GLY A 112 -3.72 -2.69 12.95
C GLY A 112 -4.42 -2.25 11.67
N ARG A 113 -4.37 -0.96 11.32
CA ARG A 113 -4.98 -0.36 10.13
C ARG A 113 -4.30 0.95 9.74
N ILE A 114 -4.56 1.40 8.51
CA ILE A 114 -4.01 2.65 7.97
C ILE A 114 -5.14 3.60 7.61
N VAL A 115 -4.98 4.87 7.97
CA VAL A 115 -5.88 5.94 7.58
C VAL A 115 -5.20 6.79 6.52
N PHE A 116 -5.67 6.67 5.28
CA PHE A 116 -5.22 7.48 4.17
C PHE A 116 -5.93 8.83 4.14
N ASN A 117 -5.18 9.89 3.84
CA ASN A 117 -5.74 11.22 3.68
C ASN A 117 -6.73 11.24 2.48
N GLN A 118 -7.99 11.56 2.75
CA GLN A 118 -9.02 11.62 1.71
C GLN A 118 -9.00 12.93 0.91
N GLU A 119 -8.27 13.94 1.39
CA GLU A 119 -8.10 15.22 0.68
C GLU A 119 -7.08 15.12 -0.45
N GLU A 120 -6.21 14.11 -0.42
CA GLU A 120 -5.26 13.82 -1.50
C GLU A 120 -5.98 13.25 -2.73
N GLY A 121 -5.46 13.57 -3.92
CA GLY A 121 -5.99 13.05 -5.17
C GLY A 121 -5.88 11.52 -5.26
N PRO A 122 -6.68 10.85 -6.12
CA PRO A 122 -6.63 9.40 -6.27
C PRO A 122 -5.23 8.89 -6.65
N GLU A 123 -4.52 9.63 -7.51
CA GLU A 123 -3.15 9.32 -7.93
C GLU A 123 -2.17 9.35 -6.75
N ASP A 124 -2.24 10.39 -5.91
CA ASP A 124 -1.39 10.55 -4.73
C ASP A 124 -1.66 9.45 -3.71
N ARG A 125 -2.93 9.13 -3.46
CA ARG A 125 -3.32 8.05 -2.55
C ARG A 125 -2.78 6.70 -3.01
N ILE A 126 -2.82 6.43 -4.31
CA ILE A 126 -2.22 5.23 -4.89
C ILE A 126 -0.69 5.24 -4.69
N SER A 127 -0.03 6.39 -4.92
CA SER A 127 1.41 6.55 -4.69
C SER A 127 1.80 6.28 -3.24
N VAL A 128 1.07 6.86 -2.29
CA VAL A 128 1.27 6.69 -0.84
C VAL A 128 1.12 5.22 -0.44
N ALA A 129 0.07 4.56 -0.96
CA ALA A 129 -0.19 3.16 -0.69
C ALA A 129 0.91 2.25 -1.23
N LEU A 130 1.41 2.51 -2.45
CA LEU A 130 2.53 1.78 -3.04
C LEU A 130 3.83 2.00 -2.28
N GLU A 131 4.13 3.24 -1.89
CA GLU A 131 5.31 3.59 -1.09
C GLU A 131 5.33 2.80 0.23
N PHE A 132 4.20 2.80 0.96
CA PHE A 132 4.08 2.03 2.19
C PHE A 132 4.17 0.51 1.94
N THR A 133 3.58 0.00 0.87
CA THR A 133 3.66 -1.44 0.53
C THR A 133 5.11 -1.85 0.34
N ARG A 134 5.89 -1.05 -0.40
CA ARG A 134 7.32 -1.32 -0.64
C ARG A 134 8.12 -1.25 0.67
N LEU A 135 7.80 -0.31 1.57
CA LEU A 135 8.40 -0.26 2.91
C LEU A 135 8.09 -1.55 3.70
N ALA A 136 6.82 -1.98 3.71
CA ALA A 136 6.40 -3.16 4.45
C ALA A 136 7.10 -4.42 3.93
N ASP A 137 7.22 -4.58 2.61
CA ASP A 137 7.98 -5.68 2.00
C ASP A 137 9.47 -5.63 2.37
N MET A 138 10.10 -4.44 2.29
CA MET A 138 11.51 -4.25 2.67
C MET A 138 11.76 -4.67 4.13
N LEU A 139 10.81 -4.38 5.02
CA LEU A 139 10.90 -4.69 6.45
C LEU A 139 10.38 -6.10 6.80
N GLY A 140 9.89 -6.88 5.83
CA GLY A 140 9.33 -8.20 6.04
C GLY A 140 8.02 -8.20 6.84
N ILE A 141 7.19 -7.16 6.70
CA ILE A 141 5.93 -6.96 7.42
C ILE A 141 4.77 -7.40 6.50
N GLY A 142 4.54 -8.70 6.39
CA GLY A 142 3.62 -9.25 5.38
C GLY A 142 2.18 -9.50 5.83
N ASN A 143 1.94 -9.84 7.10
CA ASN A 143 0.63 -10.37 7.52
C ASN A 143 -0.49 -9.32 7.40
N GLY A 144 -1.33 -9.42 6.36
CA GLY A 144 -2.53 -8.61 6.16
C GLY A 144 -2.31 -7.25 5.49
N VAL A 145 -1.07 -6.74 5.46
CA VAL A 145 -0.73 -5.44 4.84
C VAL A 145 -1.11 -5.44 3.36
N GLU A 146 -0.62 -6.41 2.63
CA GLU A 146 -0.82 -6.53 1.20
C GLU A 146 -2.30 -6.54 0.81
N SER A 147 -3.13 -7.29 1.55
CA SER A 147 -4.58 -7.36 1.32
C SER A 147 -5.28 -6.03 1.63
N GLU A 148 -4.89 -5.37 2.72
CA GLU A 148 -5.44 -4.07 3.11
C GLU A 148 -5.10 -2.98 2.09
N ILE A 149 -3.86 -2.95 1.61
CA ILE A 149 -3.44 -2.00 0.58
C ILE A 149 -4.11 -2.28 -0.76
N ALA A 150 -4.15 -3.55 -1.19
CA ALA A 150 -4.84 -3.92 -2.43
C ALA A 150 -6.32 -3.50 -2.38
N ARG A 151 -6.98 -3.70 -1.24
CA ARG A 151 -8.36 -3.24 -1.02
C ARG A 151 -8.46 -1.72 -1.12
N HIS A 152 -7.59 -0.97 -0.44
CA HIS A 152 -7.60 0.49 -0.49
C HIS A 152 -7.38 1.05 -1.91
N ILE A 153 -6.41 0.52 -2.64
CA ILE A 153 -6.12 0.93 -4.03
C ILE A 153 -7.32 0.62 -4.93
N LYS A 154 -7.89 -0.58 -4.80
CA LYS A 154 -9.08 -0.98 -5.56
C LYS A 154 -10.26 -0.04 -5.30
N GLU A 155 -10.57 0.26 -4.04
CA GLU A 155 -11.63 1.21 -3.67
C GLU A 155 -11.34 2.62 -4.21
N THR A 156 -10.09 3.07 -4.14
CA THR A 156 -9.68 4.37 -4.68
C THR A 156 -9.92 4.46 -6.17
N ILE A 157 -9.58 3.42 -6.93
CA ILE A 157 -9.85 3.36 -8.38
C ILE A 157 -11.35 3.35 -8.66
N LEU A 158 -12.11 2.46 -8.00
CA LEU A 158 -13.54 2.30 -8.28
C LEU A 158 -14.36 3.54 -7.91
N ASN A 159 -14.03 4.22 -6.82
CA ASN A 159 -14.77 5.41 -6.36
C ASN A 159 -14.48 6.65 -7.22
N ASN A 160 -13.37 6.65 -7.96
CA ASN A 160 -12.94 7.77 -8.80
C ASN A 160 -12.96 7.43 -10.29
N ALA A 161 -13.60 6.32 -10.68
CA ALA A 161 -13.76 5.97 -12.09
C ALA A 161 -14.57 7.05 -12.82
N PRO A 162 -14.15 7.45 -14.04
CA PRO A 162 -14.86 8.46 -14.81
C PRO A 162 -16.30 8.02 -15.10
N LYS A 163 -17.27 8.89 -14.82
CA LYS A 163 -18.71 8.63 -15.05
C LYS A 163 -19.15 8.83 -16.50
N THR A 164 -18.21 8.98 -17.44
CA THR A 164 -18.51 9.39 -18.82
C THR A 164 -19.00 8.24 -19.69
N TYR A 165 -19.86 8.57 -20.65
CA TYR A 165 -20.47 7.64 -21.60
C TYR A 165 -19.50 7.10 -22.67
N VAL A 166 -18.22 7.48 -22.62
CA VAL A 166 -17.25 7.20 -23.67
C VAL A 166 -16.40 5.99 -23.28
N ILE A 167 -16.94 4.83 -23.68
CA ILE A 167 -16.24 3.63 -24.15
C ILE A 167 -15.08 3.15 -23.25
N PHE A 168 -15.39 2.11 -22.45
CA PHE A 168 -14.52 1.35 -21.55
C PHE A 168 -14.31 1.99 -20.17
N GLU A 169 -14.80 1.30 -19.12
CA GLU A 169 -14.45 1.60 -17.73
C GLU A 169 -12.94 1.38 -17.56
N SER A 170 -12.14 2.38 -17.88
CA SER A 170 -10.69 2.33 -17.74
C SER A 170 -10.34 2.48 -16.27
N HIS A 171 -10.09 1.33 -15.62
CA HIS A 171 -9.62 1.27 -14.23
C HIS A 171 -8.21 1.86 -14.05
N ILE A 172 -7.56 2.28 -15.14
CA ILE A 172 -6.23 2.87 -15.12
C ILE A 172 -6.24 4.40 -15.24
N HIS A 173 -7.40 5.07 -15.15
CA HIS A 173 -7.49 6.53 -15.32
C HIS A 173 -6.58 7.33 -14.39
N HIS A 174 -6.44 6.89 -13.13
CA HIS A 174 -5.57 7.48 -12.12
C HIS A 174 -4.32 6.63 -11.87
N ILE A 175 -4.00 5.71 -12.78
CA ILE A 175 -2.79 4.89 -12.71
C ILE A 175 -1.78 5.45 -13.69
N THR A 176 -0.67 5.94 -13.15
CA THR A 176 0.45 6.49 -13.92
C THR A 176 1.46 5.41 -14.25
N THR A 177 2.35 5.68 -15.21
CA THR A 177 3.49 4.79 -15.52
C THR A 177 4.37 4.55 -14.29
N GLN A 178 4.54 5.57 -13.43
CA GLN A 178 5.31 5.43 -12.19
C GLN A 178 4.68 4.44 -11.21
N HIS A 179 3.35 4.33 -11.18
CA HIS A 179 2.68 3.33 -10.38
C HIS A 179 2.96 1.91 -10.88
N PHE A 180 2.99 1.69 -12.20
CA PHE A 180 3.41 0.40 -12.75
C PHE A 180 4.87 0.09 -12.38
N TYR A 181 5.80 1.05 -12.53
CA TYR A 181 7.20 0.90 -12.11
C TYR A 181 7.37 0.61 -10.62
N ALA A 182 6.52 1.18 -9.76
CA ALA A 182 6.53 0.89 -8.34
C ALA A 182 5.96 -0.50 -8.04
N ALA A 183 4.88 -0.90 -8.73
CA ALA A 183 4.23 -2.20 -8.54
C ALA A 183 5.09 -3.38 -8.99
N ILE A 184 5.85 -3.27 -10.10
CA ILE A 184 6.73 -4.36 -10.55
C ILE A 184 7.93 -4.61 -9.62
N ARG A 185 8.30 -3.63 -8.80
CA ARG A 185 9.34 -3.79 -7.77
C ARG A 185 8.84 -4.53 -6.53
N LEU A 186 7.55 -4.84 -6.46
CA LEU A 186 7.01 -5.76 -5.45
C LEU A 186 7.31 -7.21 -5.87
N PRO A 187 7.41 -8.14 -4.90
CA PRO A 187 7.65 -9.55 -5.19
C PRO A 187 6.66 -10.14 -6.21
N GLU A 188 7.11 -11.14 -6.97
CA GLU A 188 6.23 -11.86 -7.89
C GLU A 188 5.07 -12.50 -7.12
N GLY A 189 3.85 -12.37 -7.65
CA GLY A 189 2.64 -12.86 -7.01
C GLY A 189 2.02 -11.93 -5.97
N HIS A 190 2.65 -10.78 -5.68
CA HIS A 190 2.12 -9.81 -4.72
C HIS A 190 0.73 -9.29 -5.18
N LEU A 191 -0.29 -9.31 -4.33
CA LEU A 191 -1.69 -8.95 -4.61
C LEU A 191 -1.83 -7.53 -5.13
N VAL A 192 -1.04 -6.57 -4.62
CA VAL A 192 -1.03 -5.21 -5.19
C VAL A 192 -0.51 -5.24 -6.62
N ARG A 193 0.57 -5.96 -6.91
CA ARG A 193 1.12 -6.10 -8.26
C ARG A 193 0.12 -6.76 -9.22
N LEU A 194 -0.54 -7.83 -8.78
CA LEU A 194 -1.60 -8.49 -9.53
C LEU A 194 -2.85 -7.62 -9.71
N LEU A 195 -3.18 -6.77 -8.74
CA LEU A 195 -4.32 -5.84 -8.83
C LEU A 195 -4.13 -4.84 -9.98
N PHE A 196 -2.92 -4.31 -10.18
CA PHE A 196 -2.60 -3.43 -11.31
C PHE A 196 -2.75 -4.16 -12.64
N ALA A 197 -2.26 -5.41 -12.72
CA ALA A 197 -2.43 -6.25 -13.91
C ALA A 197 -3.92 -6.46 -14.22
N ARG A 198 -4.75 -6.75 -13.22
CA ARG A 198 -6.21 -6.90 -13.37
C ARG A 198 -6.88 -5.62 -13.84
N ALA A 199 -6.52 -4.47 -13.26
CA ALA A 199 -7.05 -3.16 -13.65
C ALA A 199 -6.74 -2.84 -15.13
N ALA A 200 -5.58 -3.25 -15.61
CA ALA A 200 -5.08 -2.95 -16.95
C ALA A 200 -5.69 -3.83 -18.07
N ILE A 201 -6.29 -4.98 -17.75
CA ILE A 201 -6.85 -5.91 -18.77
C ILE A 201 -7.89 -5.23 -19.65
N GLY A 202 -8.80 -4.48 -19.04
CA GLY A 202 -9.84 -3.76 -19.77
C GLY A 202 -9.25 -2.83 -20.82
N THR A 203 -8.23 -2.04 -20.43
CA THR A 203 -7.57 -1.13 -21.36
C THR A 203 -6.76 -1.87 -22.42
N TYR A 204 -5.99 -2.90 -22.04
CA TYR A 204 -5.19 -3.69 -22.97
C TYR A 204 -6.01 -4.35 -24.08
N LEU A 205 -7.22 -4.84 -23.76
CA LEU A 205 -8.09 -5.46 -24.74
C LEU A 205 -8.73 -4.48 -25.73
N HIS A 206 -8.81 -3.20 -25.38
CA HIS A 206 -9.61 -2.23 -26.14
C HIS A 206 -8.79 -1.06 -26.73
N THR A 207 -7.54 -0.86 -26.31
CA THR A 207 -6.69 0.20 -26.83
C THR A 207 -5.38 -0.36 -27.39
N LYS A 208 -5.06 0.02 -28.63
CA LYS A 208 -3.83 -0.43 -29.30
C LYS A 208 -2.58 0.25 -28.76
N ASP A 209 -2.72 1.46 -28.22
CA ASP A 209 -1.58 2.24 -27.74
C ASP A 209 -1.07 1.73 -26.40
N PHE A 210 -1.95 1.23 -25.53
CA PHE A 210 -1.51 0.65 -24.24
C PHE A 210 -0.61 -0.57 -24.43
N ALA A 211 -0.81 -1.35 -25.49
CA ALA A 211 0.07 -2.48 -25.79
C ALA A 211 1.52 -2.05 -26.08
N LYS A 212 1.76 -0.81 -26.53
CA LYS A 212 3.12 -0.26 -26.70
C LYS A 212 3.73 0.09 -25.35
N ASP A 213 2.95 0.72 -24.46
CA ASP A 213 3.39 1.07 -23.10
C ASP A 213 3.83 -0.17 -22.31
N ILE A 214 3.12 -1.31 -22.51
CA ILE A 214 3.48 -2.60 -21.90
C ILE A 214 4.81 -3.15 -22.41
N GLN A 215 5.20 -2.87 -23.66
CA GLN A 215 6.49 -3.35 -24.20
C GLN A 215 7.68 -2.72 -23.49
N GLU A 216 7.52 -1.51 -22.95
CA GLU A 216 8.52 -0.84 -22.13
C GLU A 216 8.60 -1.41 -20.71
N LEU A 217 7.61 -2.21 -20.30
CA LEU A 217 7.47 -2.81 -18.97
C LEU A 217 7.31 -4.35 -19.06
N PRO A 218 8.33 -5.10 -19.51
CA PRO A 218 8.20 -6.53 -19.80
C PRO A 218 7.77 -7.35 -18.58
N GLU A 219 8.26 -7.01 -17.38
CA GLU A 219 7.88 -7.68 -16.13
C GLU A 219 6.39 -7.50 -15.82
N PHE A 220 5.84 -6.30 -16.06
CA PHE A 220 4.40 -6.06 -15.93
C PHE A 220 3.62 -6.80 -17.02
N GLY A 221 4.16 -6.87 -18.24
CA GLY A 221 3.58 -7.66 -19.32
C GLY A 221 3.39 -9.13 -18.95
N ILE A 222 4.33 -9.73 -18.21
CA ILE A 222 4.20 -11.11 -17.70
C ILE A 222 2.99 -11.23 -16.78
N ASP A 223 2.82 -10.31 -15.82
CA ASP A 223 1.70 -10.33 -14.88
C ASP A 223 0.36 -10.10 -15.59
N LEU A 224 0.34 -9.15 -16.52
CA LEU A 224 -0.82 -8.85 -17.35
C LEU A 224 -1.25 -10.08 -18.15
N LEU A 225 -0.32 -10.78 -18.81
CA LEU A 225 -0.62 -11.97 -19.59
C LEU A 225 -1.07 -13.14 -18.71
N LYS A 226 -0.50 -13.31 -17.51
CA LYS A 226 -0.95 -14.31 -16.53
C LYS A 226 -2.41 -14.05 -16.13
N GLU A 227 -2.74 -12.84 -15.69
CA GLU A 227 -4.10 -12.47 -15.29
C GLU A 227 -5.08 -12.48 -16.47
N LEU A 228 -4.64 -12.07 -17.66
CA LEU A 228 -5.43 -12.18 -18.89
C LEU A 228 -5.74 -13.64 -19.21
N SER A 229 -4.78 -14.56 -19.06
CA SER A 229 -5.02 -15.99 -19.30
C SER A 229 -6.09 -16.57 -18.35
N ILE A 230 -6.15 -16.08 -17.11
CA ILE A 230 -7.19 -16.45 -16.14
C ILE A 230 -8.54 -15.86 -16.58
N CYS A 231 -8.55 -14.58 -16.94
CA CYS A 231 -9.73 -13.87 -17.44
C CYS A 231 -10.34 -14.56 -18.67
N LEU A 232 -9.52 -14.96 -19.65
CA LEU A 232 -9.97 -15.61 -20.88
C LEU A 232 -10.66 -16.96 -20.66
N LYS A 233 -10.38 -17.66 -19.55
CA LYS A 233 -11.10 -18.90 -19.17
C LYS A 233 -12.57 -18.65 -18.80
N THR A 234 -12.95 -17.41 -18.55
CA THR A 234 -14.32 -17.02 -18.18
C THR A 234 -15.16 -16.59 -19.39
N VAL A 235 -14.54 -16.56 -20.58
CA VAL A 235 -15.19 -16.08 -21.81
C VAL A 235 -16.35 -17.00 -22.18
N THR A 236 -17.48 -16.38 -22.47
CA THR A 236 -18.70 -17.02 -22.96
C THR A 236 -19.17 -16.33 -24.23
N PHE A 237 -19.70 -17.10 -25.17
CA PHE A 237 -20.21 -16.59 -26.44
C PHE A 237 -21.74 -16.61 -26.44
N GLU A 238 -22.35 -15.44 -26.64
CA GLU A 238 -23.79 -15.30 -26.80
C GLU A 238 -24.10 -14.60 -28.13
N ARG A 239 -24.73 -15.34 -29.04
CA ARG A 239 -25.09 -14.92 -30.42
C ARG A 239 -23.88 -14.35 -31.17
N SER A 240 -23.71 -13.04 -31.16
CA SER A 240 -22.69 -12.27 -31.87
C SER A 240 -21.77 -11.48 -30.92
N SER A 241 -21.78 -11.80 -29.63
CA SER A 241 -20.99 -11.12 -28.61
C SER A 241 -20.20 -12.11 -27.75
N ALA A 242 -18.97 -11.76 -27.44
CA ALA A 242 -18.18 -12.43 -26.40
C ALA A 242 -18.31 -11.63 -25.11
N THR A 243 -18.53 -12.31 -23.99
CA THR A 243 -18.52 -11.70 -22.65
C THR A 243 -17.51 -12.40 -21.78
N PHE A 244 -16.90 -11.69 -20.84
CA PHE A 244 -15.92 -12.24 -19.90
C PHE A 244 -16.15 -11.65 -18.50
N LEU A 245 -15.62 -12.31 -17.47
CA LEU A 245 -15.61 -11.79 -16.11
C LEU A 245 -14.42 -10.83 -15.97
N ASP A 246 -14.68 -9.54 -15.77
CA ASP A 246 -13.63 -8.56 -15.47
C ASP A 246 -12.99 -8.94 -14.13
N PRO A 247 -11.69 -9.29 -14.09
CA PRO A 247 -11.03 -9.73 -12.87
C PRO A 247 -10.83 -8.58 -11.87
N PHE A 248 -10.96 -7.32 -12.30
CA PHE A 248 -10.88 -6.18 -11.41
C PHE A 248 -12.21 -5.97 -10.66
N THR A 249 -13.34 -5.88 -11.37
CA THR A 249 -14.66 -5.63 -10.74
C THR A 249 -15.41 -6.89 -10.33
N GLY A 250 -15.11 -8.04 -10.91
CA GLY A 250 -15.90 -9.27 -10.79
C GLY A 250 -17.23 -9.22 -11.56
N LYS A 251 -17.43 -8.25 -12.47
CA LYS A 251 -18.65 -8.11 -13.27
C LYS A 251 -18.45 -8.72 -14.66
N ARG A 252 -19.54 -9.17 -15.30
CA ARG A 252 -19.47 -9.59 -16.72
C ARG A 252 -19.46 -8.36 -17.63
N VAL A 253 -18.49 -8.32 -18.53
CA VAL A 253 -18.30 -7.24 -19.50
C VAL A 253 -18.34 -7.82 -20.92
N THR A 254 -18.96 -7.11 -21.85
CA THR A 254 -18.97 -7.46 -23.27
C THR A 254 -17.67 -7.03 -23.93
N PHE A 255 -16.98 -7.96 -24.57
CA PHE A 255 -15.87 -7.67 -25.46
C PHE A 255 -16.40 -7.00 -26.74
N ARG A 256 -15.90 -5.80 -27.03
CA ARG A 256 -16.24 -5.03 -28.24
C ARG A 256 -14.93 -4.76 -29.00
N PRO A 257 -14.61 -5.58 -30.02
CA PRO A 257 -13.37 -5.43 -30.79
C PRO A 257 -13.30 -4.12 -31.57
#